data_AF-A0AAV8WAR3-F1
#
_entry.id   AF-A0AAV8WAR3-F1
#
_cell.length_a   1.000
_cell.length_b   1.000
_cell.length_c   1.000
_cell.angle_alpha   90.00
_cell.angle_beta   90.00
_cell.angle_gamma   90.00
#
_symmetry.space_group_name_H-M   'P 1'
#
loop_
_entity.id
_entity.type
_entity.pdbx_description
1 polymer ?
#
loop_
_entity_poly.entity_id
_entity_poly.type
_entity_poly.pdbx_seq_one_letter_code
_entity_poly.pdbx_strand_id
1 'polypeptide(L)'
;MEFCLVSFISSHIKQEAEINLFCLVTLNKNKVLNHLENFSKRLIEETGMIDVNNIGQLTALPNLKRDQVVADIINNYPQFRELYSDYQQIRDIHSLEKMSDYINLALSADPKQREGQLIITRVLQVTGEYLKNTLESPKLSNTTSELLLLSLPKNTRQVIIGLRNSLSHAYSLSKRTRIEENTDVNFFIGVQNDLKKINDVIIDDIFYNNKIKIVRMLLKKVINSENAKELHENVEIMFSNVGFDKMFTGRNTVIMEHEKLEKLIKELSDIISNKTDYENELFNKINTIINFVKTKSENIRTDYYMAFISLKAIISTMNNRKLDHNGIRVMKFLANKALENIASKIEPPNIKQISELSVKITRSYLSRIQDNNLIHDKIDRIACEIFLQCRIRNK
;
A
#
# COMPACT_ATOMS: atom_id res chain seq x y z
N MET A 1 12.38 1.41 -18.06
CA MET A 1 12.40 2.73 -18.73
C MET A 1 11.05 3.05 -19.36
N GLU A 2 10.58 2.24 -20.31
CA GLU A 2 9.30 2.45 -21.02
C GLU A 2 8.13 2.78 -20.09
N PHE A 3 7.89 1.95 -19.06
CA PHE A 3 6.83 2.19 -18.09
C PHE A 3 6.92 3.59 -17.45
N CYS A 4 8.10 4.00 -16.98
CA CYS A 4 8.31 5.33 -16.39
C CYS A 4 8.02 6.46 -17.38
N LEU A 5 8.40 6.28 -18.66
CA LEU A 5 8.14 7.27 -19.71
C LEU A 5 6.64 7.38 -20.01
N VAL A 6 5.96 6.24 -20.19
CA VAL A 6 4.51 6.20 -20.42
C VAL A 6 3.74 6.80 -19.26
N SER A 7 4.12 6.47 -18.01
CA SER A 7 3.52 7.05 -16.82
C SER A 7 3.73 8.56 -16.75
N PHE A 8 4.95 9.04 -17.02
CA PHE A 8 5.27 10.47 -17.03
C PHE A 8 4.48 11.23 -18.09
N ILE A 9 4.41 10.72 -19.32
CA ILE A 9 3.65 11.38 -20.40
C ILE A 9 2.15 11.35 -20.07
N SER A 10 1.63 10.20 -19.64
CA SER A 10 0.21 10.05 -19.30
C SER A 10 -0.20 10.99 -18.18
N SER A 11 0.67 11.23 -17.18
CA SER A 11 0.34 12.12 -16.07
C SER A 11 0.25 13.61 -16.45
N HIS A 12 0.80 13.99 -17.61
CA HIS A 12 0.69 15.36 -18.13
C HIS A 12 -0.47 15.52 -19.14
N ILE A 13 -0.99 14.41 -19.68
CA ILE A 13 -2.03 14.43 -20.73
C ILE A 13 -3.41 14.07 -20.17
N LYS A 14 -3.48 13.08 -19.28
CA LYS A 14 -4.75 12.55 -18.73
C LYS A 14 -5.02 13.16 -17.36
N GLN A 15 -6.29 13.45 -17.05
CA GLN A 15 -6.72 13.90 -15.72
C GLN A 15 -7.04 12.69 -14.79
N GLU A 16 -6.12 11.74 -14.64
CA GLU A 16 -6.25 10.64 -13.66
C GLU A 16 -5.75 11.14 -12.28
N ALA A 17 -6.54 11.01 -11.21
CA ALA A 17 -6.38 11.86 -10.02
C ALA A 17 -5.19 11.50 -9.12
N GLU A 18 -4.97 10.22 -8.78
CA GLU A 18 -4.01 9.85 -7.72
C GLU A 18 -2.63 9.41 -8.25
N ILE A 19 -2.55 8.45 -9.18
CA ILE A 19 -1.28 8.06 -9.86
C ILE A 19 -0.52 9.28 -10.39
N ASN A 20 -1.21 10.27 -10.95
CA ASN A 20 -0.56 11.42 -11.58
C ASN A 20 0.26 12.23 -10.58
N LEU A 21 -0.21 12.42 -9.34
CA LEU A 21 0.57 13.17 -8.36
C LEU A 21 1.81 12.39 -7.94
N PHE A 22 1.68 11.07 -7.74
CA PHE A 22 2.84 10.21 -7.46
C PHE A 22 3.85 10.27 -8.59
N CYS A 23 3.40 10.18 -9.84
CA CYS A 23 4.26 10.25 -11.02
C CYS A 23 4.98 11.59 -11.10
N LEU A 24 4.26 12.71 -11.03
CA LEU A 24 4.82 14.05 -11.19
C LEU A 24 5.79 14.43 -10.05
N VAL A 25 5.53 13.96 -8.84
CA VAL A 25 6.40 14.22 -7.69
C VAL A 25 7.68 13.38 -7.76
N THR A 26 7.58 12.14 -8.25
CA THR A 26 8.69 11.19 -8.33
C THR A 26 9.56 11.39 -9.58
N LEU A 27 8.93 11.57 -10.75
CA LEU A 27 9.57 11.77 -12.05
C LEU A 27 9.36 13.21 -12.52
N ASN A 28 10.36 14.05 -12.32
CA ASN A 28 10.43 15.35 -13.01
C ASN A 28 11.12 15.21 -14.37
N LYS A 29 11.02 16.24 -15.21
CA LYS A 29 11.61 16.27 -16.55
C LYS A 29 13.10 15.91 -16.53
N ASN A 30 13.88 16.52 -15.63
CA ASN A 30 15.32 16.29 -15.53
C ASN A 30 15.66 14.82 -15.21
N LYS A 31 14.95 14.23 -14.25
CA LYS A 31 15.11 12.81 -13.91
C LYS A 31 14.78 11.90 -15.08
N VAL A 32 13.67 12.14 -15.78
CA VAL A 32 13.29 11.33 -16.95
C VAL A 32 14.34 11.42 -18.05
N LEU A 33 14.87 12.61 -18.32
CA LEU A 33 15.95 12.79 -19.30
C LEU A 33 17.23 12.07 -18.87
N ASN A 34 17.63 12.15 -17.60
CA ASN A 34 18.79 11.42 -17.08
C ASN A 34 18.59 9.89 -17.19
N HIS A 35 17.40 9.39 -16.84
CA HIS A 35 17.06 7.97 -16.96
C HIS A 35 17.13 7.50 -18.42
N LEU A 36 16.63 8.32 -19.36
CA LEU A 36 16.69 8.04 -20.80
C LEU A 36 18.12 8.04 -21.32
N GLU A 37 18.95 9.01 -20.92
CA GLU A 37 20.34 9.10 -21.33
C GLU A 37 21.15 7.89 -20.85
N ASN A 38 20.99 7.51 -19.58
CA ASN A 38 21.65 6.33 -19.03
C ASN A 38 21.18 5.04 -19.72
N PHE A 39 19.88 4.94 -19.98
CA PHE A 39 19.31 3.78 -20.67
C PHE A 39 19.79 3.69 -22.13
N SER A 40 19.83 4.80 -22.86
CA SER A 40 20.25 4.81 -24.27
C SER A 40 21.72 4.47 -24.43
N LYS A 41 22.60 5.00 -23.59
CA LYS A 41 24.03 4.64 -23.56
C LYS A 41 24.21 3.14 -23.37
N ARG A 42 23.53 2.56 -22.37
CA ARG A 42 23.64 1.12 -22.10
C ARG A 42 23.05 0.30 -23.24
N LEU A 43 21.92 0.72 -23.81
CA LEU A 43 21.32 0.00 -24.94
C LEU A 43 22.29 -0.06 -26.13
N ILE A 44 22.98 1.05 -26.45
CA ILE A 44 23.99 1.09 -27.51
C ILE A 44 25.12 0.08 -27.21
N GLU A 45 25.66 0.09 -25.98
CA GLU A 45 26.71 -0.84 -25.56
C GLU A 45 26.27 -2.30 -25.67
N GLU A 46 25.08 -2.65 -25.17
CA GLU A 46 24.55 -4.02 -25.22
C GLU A 46 24.31 -4.45 -26.67
N THR A 47 23.72 -3.59 -27.51
CA THR A 47 23.47 -3.90 -28.92
C THR A 47 24.77 -4.08 -29.70
N GLY A 48 25.85 -3.37 -29.34
CA GLY A 48 27.17 -3.54 -29.94
C GLY A 48 27.86 -4.84 -29.54
N MET A 49 27.45 -5.47 -28.43
CA MET A 49 28.01 -6.72 -27.91
C MET A 49 27.23 -7.98 -28.35
N ILE A 50 26.02 -7.81 -28.90
CA ILE A 50 25.22 -8.92 -29.40
C ILE A 50 25.78 -9.37 -30.75
N ASP A 51 26.52 -10.48 -30.76
CA ASP A 51 26.86 -11.20 -32.00
C ASP A 51 25.57 -11.78 -32.62
N VAL A 52 25.45 -11.73 -33.94
CA VAL A 52 24.31 -12.22 -34.74
C VAL A 52 24.02 -13.71 -34.42
N ASN A 53 25.06 -14.45 -34.03
CA ASN A 53 24.97 -15.86 -33.65
C ASN A 53 24.38 -16.12 -32.25
N ASN A 54 24.31 -15.11 -31.36
CA ASN A 54 23.80 -15.22 -29.99
C ASN A 54 22.34 -14.76 -29.81
N ILE A 55 21.67 -14.31 -30.88
CA ILE A 55 20.28 -13.84 -30.83
C ILE A 55 19.32 -14.93 -30.30
N GLY A 56 19.60 -16.21 -30.58
CA GLY A 56 18.83 -17.33 -30.08
C GLY A 56 18.82 -17.47 -28.55
N GLN A 57 19.81 -16.91 -27.85
CA GLN A 57 19.85 -16.91 -26.37
C GLN A 57 18.98 -15.80 -25.76
N LEU A 58 18.51 -14.84 -26.56
CA LEU A 58 17.65 -13.74 -26.13
C LEU A 58 16.14 -14.07 -26.18
N THR A 59 15.77 -15.25 -26.69
CA THR A 59 14.35 -15.61 -26.88
C THR A 59 13.65 -16.01 -25.59
N ALA A 60 14.39 -16.28 -24.52
CA ALA A 60 13.84 -16.68 -23.23
C ALA A 60 14.43 -15.82 -22.11
N LEU A 61 13.56 -15.41 -21.18
CA LEU A 61 14.00 -14.76 -19.96
C LEU A 61 14.71 -15.78 -19.05
N PRO A 62 15.73 -15.35 -18.29
CA PRO A 62 16.40 -16.23 -17.36
C PRO A 62 15.42 -16.72 -16.29
N ASN A 63 15.53 -17.99 -15.89
CA ASN A 63 14.74 -18.55 -14.79
C ASN A 63 15.32 -18.11 -13.43
N LEU A 64 15.40 -16.80 -13.22
CA LEU A 64 15.92 -16.15 -12.01
C LEU A 64 14.83 -15.27 -11.39
N LYS A 65 14.92 -15.06 -10.07
CA LYS A 65 14.01 -14.13 -9.41
C LYS A 65 14.34 -12.71 -9.86
N ARG A 66 13.30 -11.93 -10.15
CA ARG A 66 13.43 -10.54 -10.57
C ARG A 66 14.34 -9.70 -9.66
N ASP A 67 14.22 -9.88 -8.35
CA ASP A 67 15.01 -9.12 -7.38
C ASP A 67 16.51 -9.43 -7.45
N GLN A 68 16.87 -10.68 -7.80
CA GLN A 68 18.27 -11.07 -8.04
C GLN A 68 18.80 -10.37 -9.30
N VAL A 69 18.05 -10.48 -10.40
CA VAL A 69 18.42 -9.85 -11.68
C VAL A 69 18.59 -8.34 -11.53
N VAL A 70 17.69 -7.67 -10.81
CA VAL A 70 17.80 -6.23 -10.59
C VAL A 70 18.96 -5.87 -9.67
N ALA A 71 19.23 -6.66 -8.62
CA ALA A 71 20.41 -6.45 -7.79
C ALA A 71 21.70 -6.55 -8.62
N ASP A 72 21.79 -7.57 -9.48
CA ASP A 72 22.95 -7.77 -10.36
C ASP A 72 23.11 -6.61 -11.36
N ILE A 73 22.03 -6.13 -11.97
CA ILE A 73 22.06 -4.96 -12.86
C ILE A 73 22.53 -3.72 -12.09
N ILE A 74 22.03 -3.48 -10.88
CA ILE A 74 22.41 -2.29 -10.08
C ILE A 74 23.88 -2.39 -9.62
N ASN A 75 24.37 -3.59 -9.32
CA ASN A 75 25.76 -3.80 -8.93
C ASN A 75 26.71 -3.51 -10.09
N ASN A 76 26.35 -3.93 -11.30
CA ASN A 76 27.15 -3.69 -12.51
C ASN A 76 26.98 -2.26 -13.06
N TYR A 77 25.80 -1.67 -12.87
CA TYR A 77 25.41 -0.36 -13.41
C TYR A 77 24.67 0.47 -12.35
N PRO A 78 25.42 1.07 -11.40
CA PRO A 78 24.83 1.83 -10.28
C PRO A 78 23.91 2.98 -10.71
N GLN A 79 24.11 3.54 -11.90
CA GLN A 79 23.26 4.60 -12.47
C GLN A 79 21.79 4.18 -12.62
N PHE A 80 21.48 2.89 -12.72
CA PHE A 80 20.10 2.41 -12.79
C PHE A 80 19.41 2.27 -11.43
N ARG A 81 20.13 2.45 -10.32
CA ARG A 81 19.56 2.33 -8.97
C ARG A 81 18.35 3.25 -8.79
N GLU A 82 18.49 4.52 -9.18
CA GLU A 82 17.42 5.49 -9.05
C GLU A 82 16.25 5.16 -9.98
N LEU A 83 16.52 4.76 -11.24
CA LEU A 83 15.48 4.33 -12.18
C LEU A 83 14.64 3.18 -11.62
N TYR A 84 15.27 2.14 -11.07
CA TYR A 84 14.55 1.00 -10.48
C TYR A 84 13.75 1.39 -9.24
N SER A 85 14.29 2.29 -8.41
CA SER A 85 13.59 2.83 -7.25
C SER A 85 12.36 3.67 -7.65
N ASP A 86 12.49 4.54 -8.63
CA ASP A 86 11.40 5.37 -9.15
C ASP A 86 10.34 4.48 -9.84
N TYR A 87 10.78 3.53 -10.67
CA TYR A 87 9.92 2.54 -11.31
C TYR A 87 9.10 1.76 -10.31
N GLN A 88 9.72 1.19 -9.26
CA GLN A 88 9.01 0.40 -8.26
C GLN A 88 7.92 1.23 -7.56
N GLN A 89 8.22 2.46 -7.18
CA GLN A 89 7.27 3.33 -6.49
C GLN A 89 6.04 3.61 -7.35
N ILE A 90 6.25 4.02 -8.60
CA ILE A 90 5.13 4.39 -9.49
C ILE A 90 4.31 3.16 -9.88
N ARG A 91 5.00 2.07 -10.20
CA ARG A 91 4.39 0.81 -10.61
C ARG A 91 3.54 0.20 -9.50
N ASP A 92 4.02 0.23 -8.26
CA ASP A 92 3.25 -0.30 -7.13
C ASP A 92 1.94 0.49 -6.96
N ILE A 93 1.98 1.83 -6.97
CA ILE A 93 0.77 2.67 -6.92
C ILE A 93 -0.17 2.36 -8.09
N HIS A 94 0.36 2.29 -9.30
CA HIS A 94 -0.43 2.01 -10.49
C HIS A 94 -1.18 0.67 -10.39
N SER A 95 -0.48 -0.37 -9.95
CA SER A 95 -1.05 -1.71 -9.76
C SER A 95 -2.12 -1.73 -8.66
N LEU A 96 -1.91 -0.99 -7.57
CA LEU A 96 -2.87 -0.90 -6.48
C LEU A 96 -4.13 -0.14 -6.88
N GLU A 97 -4.01 0.95 -7.66
CA GLU A 97 -5.17 1.72 -8.12
C GLU A 97 -6.02 0.86 -9.06
N LYS A 98 -5.39 0.17 -10.02
CA LYS A 98 -6.09 -0.78 -10.88
C LYS A 98 -6.73 -1.91 -10.11
N MET A 99 -6.03 -2.48 -9.12
CA MET A 99 -6.59 -3.51 -8.27
C MET A 99 -7.83 -3.01 -7.51
N SER A 100 -7.79 -1.81 -6.95
CA SER A 100 -8.92 -1.18 -6.24
C SER A 100 -10.11 -0.97 -7.17
N ASP A 101 -9.89 -0.42 -8.37
CA ASP A 101 -10.95 -0.22 -9.38
C ASP A 101 -11.68 -1.53 -9.70
N TYR A 102 -10.92 -2.60 -9.94
CA TYR A 102 -11.50 -3.91 -10.23
C TYR A 102 -12.20 -4.51 -9.00
N ILE A 103 -11.66 -4.33 -7.79
CA ILE A 103 -12.34 -4.80 -6.58
C ILE A 103 -13.67 -4.07 -6.39
N ASN A 104 -13.73 -2.75 -6.58
CA ASN A 104 -14.97 -1.98 -6.48
C ASN A 104 -16.04 -2.46 -7.48
N LEU A 105 -15.62 -2.91 -8.67
CA LEU A 105 -16.51 -3.57 -9.63
C LEU A 105 -17.06 -4.89 -9.08
N ALA A 106 -16.20 -5.75 -8.51
CA ALA A 106 -16.65 -7.01 -7.90
C ALA A 106 -17.58 -6.79 -6.70
N LEU A 107 -17.32 -5.76 -5.86
CA LEU A 107 -18.17 -5.44 -4.71
C LEU A 107 -19.56 -4.93 -5.12
N SER A 108 -19.66 -4.35 -6.32
CA SER A 108 -20.93 -3.85 -6.88
C SER A 108 -21.71 -4.93 -7.64
N ALA A 109 -21.10 -6.08 -7.90
CA ALA A 109 -21.72 -7.18 -8.63
C ALA A 109 -22.64 -8.03 -7.73
N ASP A 110 -23.76 -8.52 -8.26
CA ASP A 110 -24.67 -9.40 -7.51
C ASP A 110 -24.15 -10.86 -7.50
N PRO A 111 -23.72 -11.42 -6.35
CA PRO A 111 -23.20 -12.79 -6.27
C PRO A 111 -24.25 -13.87 -6.56
N LYS A 112 -25.54 -13.52 -6.60
CA LYS A 112 -26.64 -14.45 -6.93
C LYS A 112 -26.82 -14.63 -8.45
N GLN A 113 -26.40 -13.65 -9.25
CA GLN A 113 -26.53 -13.68 -10.70
C GLN A 113 -25.29 -14.27 -11.36
N ARG A 114 -25.46 -14.99 -12.47
CA ARG A 114 -24.33 -15.63 -13.16
C ARG A 114 -23.31 -14.60 -13.65
N GLU A 115 -23.78 -13.48 -14.19
CA GLU A 115 -22.94 -12.37 -14.63
C GLU A 115 -22.13 -11.81 -13.47
N GLY A 116 -22.73 -11.66 -12.30
CA GLY A 116 -22.03 -11.15 -11.12
C GLY A 116 -20.97 -12.13 -10.60
N GLN A 117 -21.26 -13.43 -10.60
CA GLN A 117 -20.28 -14.48 -10.27
C GLN A 117 -19.08 -14.47 -11.23
N LEU A 118 -19.32 -14.26 -12.52
CA LEU A 118 -18.26 -14.13 -13.53
C LEU A 118 -17.39 -12.89 -13.28
N ILE A 119 -18.00 -11.75 -12.95
CA ILE A 119 -17.27 -10.52 -12.60
C ILE A 119 -16.39 -10.77 -11.36
N ILE A 120 -16.94 -11.33 -10.29
CA ILE A 120 -16.21 -11.63 -9.04
C ILE A 120 -15.03 -12.58 -9.33
N THR A 121 -15.26 -13.62 -10.13
CA THR A 121 -14.21 -14.57 -10.53
C THR A 121 -13.11 -13.89 -11.33
N ARG A 122 -13.48 -13.03 -12.30
CA ARG A 122 -12.51 -12.33 -13.14
C ARG A 122 -11.67 -11.35 -12.33
N VAL A 123 -12.29 -10.63 -11.41
CA VAL A 123 -11.59 -9.72 -10.50
C VAL A 123 -10.62 -10.47 -9.62
N LEU A 124 -11.00 -11.62 -9.05
CA LEU A 124 -10.10 -12.45 -8.25
C LEU A 124 -8.85 -12.88 -9.05
N GLN A 125 -9.01 -13.24 -10.33
CA GLN A 125 -7.89 -13.56 -11.22
C GLN A 125 -6.98 -12.35 -11.46
N VAL A 126 -7.59 -11.19 -11.73
CA VAL A 126 -6.87 -9.94 -11.96
C VAL A 126 -6.09 -9.52 -10.71
N THR A 127 -6.69 -9.62 -9.52
CA THR A 127 -6.00 -9.41 -8.24
C THR A 127 -4.77 -10.34 -8.10
N GLY A 128 -4.92 -11.63 -8.43
CA GLY A 128 -3.80 -12.58 -8.43
C GLY A 128 -2.67 -12.20 -9.39
N GLU A 129 -2.99 -11.68 -10.58
CA GLU A 129 -2.01 -11.21 -11.57
C GLU A 129 -1.28 -9.95 -11.09
N TYR A 130 -2.00 -8.97 -10.54
CA TYR A 130 -1.40 -7.73 -10.04
C TYR A 130 -0.50 -7.94 -8.81
N LEU A 131 -0.62 -9.07 -8.11
CA LEU A 131 0.29 -9.44 -7.01
C LEU A 131 1.64 -10.01 -7.47
N LYS A 132 1.88 -10.18 -8.79
CA LYS A 132 3.12 -10.76 -9.31
C LYS A 132 4.29 -9.77 -9.32
N ASN A 133 5.49 -10.31 -9.15
CA ASN A 133 6.77 -9.62 -9.31
C ASN A 133 7.78 -10.50 -10.08
N THR A 134 7.40 -11.01 -11.24
CA THR A 134 8.30 -11.81 -12.10
C THR A 134 9.04 -10.92 -13.11
N LEU A 135 9.94 -11.49 -13.92
CA LEU A 135 10.58 -10.76 -15.01
C LEU A 135 9.57 -10.39 -16.11
N GLU A 136 8.62 -11.28 -16.38
CA GLU A 136 7.54 -11.14 -17.36
C GLU A 136 6.42 -10.22 -16.87
N SER A 137 6.03 -10.35 -15.60
CA SER A 137 4.93 -9.60 -14.99
C SER A 137 5.40 -8.93 -13.69
N PRO A 138 6.22 -7.88 -13.78
CA PRO A 138 6.62 -7.08 -12.63
C PRO A 138 5.49 -6.09 -12.30
N LYS A 139 4.46 -6.50 -11.56
CA LYS A 139 3.30 -5.65 -11.26
C LYS A 139 3.39 -4.97 -9.90
N LEU A 140 3.75 -5.70 -8.85
CA LEU A 140 3.76 -5.17 -7.48
C LEU A 140 5.00 -5.68 -6.74
N SER A 141 5.60 -4.87 -5.87
CA SER A 141 6.78 -5.34 -5.13
C SER A 141 6.43 -6.48 -4.18
N ASN A 142 7.42 -7.33 -3.89
CA ASN A 142 7.24 -8.46 -2.99
C ASN A 142 6.78 -8.02 -1.59
N THR A 143 7.35 -6.92 -1.08
CA THR A 143 6.95 -6.34 0.22
C THR A 143 5.47 -5.95 0.24
N THR A 144 5.00 -5.23 -0.77
CA THR A 144 3.60 -4.80 -0.85
C THR A 144 2.65 -5.98 -1.09
N SER A 145 3.05 -6.93 -1.94
CA SER A 145 2.28 -8.17 -2.17
C SER A 145 2.12 -8.99 -0.89
N GLU A 146 3.21 -9.14 -0.12
CA GLU A 146 3.16 -9.84 1.18
C GLU A 146 2.23 -9.14 2.16
N LEU A 147 2.26 -7.81 2.24
CA LEU A 147 1.37 -7.03 3.11
C LEU A 147 -0.11 -7.33 2.78
N LEU A 148 -0.48 -7.27 1.49
CA LEU A 148 -1.84 -7.57 1.05
C LEU A 148 -2.24 -9.03 1.29
N LEU A 149 -1.33 -9.98 1.07
CA LEU A 149 -1.61 -11.40 1.32
C LEU A 149 -1.79 -11.69 2.81
N LEU A 150 -1.09 -10.95 3.68
CA LEU A 150 -1.17 -11.14 5.13
C LEU A 150 -2.51 -10.68 5.73
N SER A 151 -3.23 -9.76 5.09
CA SER A 151 -4.56 -9.32 5.53
C SER A 151 -5.65 -10.38 5.33
N LEU A 152 -5.36 -11.42 4.53
CA LEU A 152 -6.31 -12.45 4.15
C LEU A 152 -6.25 -13.69 5.04
N PRO A 153 -7.39 -14.41 5.20
CA PRO A 153 -7.44 -15.74 5.78
C PRO A 153 -6.50 -16.72 5.05
N LYS A 154 -5.99 -17.72 5.77
CA LYS A 154 -5.02 -18.70 5.23
C LYS A 154 -5.51 -19.38 3.95
N ASN A 155 -6.78 -19.78 3.89
CA ASN A 155 -7.35 -20.48 2.75
C ASN A 155 -7.46 -19.56 1.52
N THR A 156 -7.98 -18.34 1.69
CA THR A 156 -8.07 -17.33 0.63
C THR A 156 -6.69 -16.93 0.11
N ARG A 157 -5.72 -16.76 1.02
CA ARG A 157 -4.32 -16.53 0.67
C ARG A 157 -3.77 -17.66 -0.21
N GLN A 158 -4.05 -18.92 0.13
CA GLN A 158 -3.64 -20.06 -0.68
C GLN A 158 -4.34 -20.11 -2.04
N VAL A 159 -5.61 -19.71 -2.12
CA VAL A 159 -6.35 -19.60 -3.39
C VAL A 159 -5.73 -18.51 -4.27
N ILE A 160 -5.47 -17.32 -3.73
CA ILE A 160 -4.87 -16.21 -4.48
C ILE A 160 -3.42 -16.51 -4.89
N ILE A 161 -2.60 -17.10 -3.99
CA ILE A 161 -1.25 -17.59 -4.35
C ILE A 161 -1.36 -18.67 -5.43
N GLY A 162 -2.35 -19.55 -5.31
CA GLY A 162 -2.72 -20.52 -6.31
C GLY A 162 -2.95 -19.83 -7.65
N LEU A 163 -3.92 -18.93 -7.74
CA LEU A 163 -4.28 -18.17 -8.94
C LEU A 163 -3.11 -17.39 -9.54
N ARG A 164 -2.31 -16.74 -8.69
CA ARG A 164 -1.06 -16.07 -9.04
C ARG A 164 -0.10 -17.02 -9.75
N ASN A 165 0.15 -18.19 -9.17
CA ASN A 165 1.05 -19.20 -9.75
C ASN A 165 0.42 -19.96 -10.92
N SER A 166 -0.91 -19.86 -11.07
CA SER A 166 -1.66 -20.70 -11.99
C SER A 166 -1.78 -20.05 -13.37
N LEU A 167 -1.83 -18.73 -13.49
CA LEU A 167 -1.87 -18.06 -14.80
C LEU A 167 -0.69 -18.36 -15.77
N SER A 168 0.25 -19.23 -15.38
CA SER A 168 1.38 -19.72 -16.18
C SER A 168 1.39 -21.24 -16.51
N HIS A 169 0.51 -22.10 -15.97
CA HIS A 169 0.59 -23.58 -16.19
C HIS A 169 -0.76 -24.32 -16.23
N ALA A 170 -0.85 -25.47 -16.91
CA ALA A 170 -2.08 -26.29 -17.10
C ALA A 170 -2.82 -26.71 -15.81
N TYR A 171 -2.12 -26.87 -14.67
CA TYR A 171 -2.73 -27.13 -13.35
C TYR A 171 -3.67 -26.00 -12.88
N SER A 172 -3.55 -24.83 -13.49
CA SER A 172 -4.40 -23.67 -13.25
C SER A 172 -5.78 -23.73 -13.85
N LEU A 173 -5.88 -24.38 -15.01
CA LEU A 173 -7.08 -24.39 -15.79
C LEU A 173 -8.14 -25.15 -15.00
N SER A 174 -7.76 -26.26 -14.38
CA SER A 174 -8.67 -27.05 -13.52
C SER A 174 -9.13 -26.29 -12.27
N LYS A 175 -8.27 -25.51 -11.60
CA LYS A 175 -8.69 -24.65 -10.48
C LYS A 175 -9.59 -23.51 -10.93
N ARG A 176 -9.28 -22.90 -12.08
CA ARG A 176 -10.09 -21.84 -12.69
C ARG A 176 -11.48 -22.36 -13.06
N THR A 177 -11.54 -23.49 -13.76
CA THR A 177 -12.78 -24.18 -14.12
C THR A 177 -13.60 -24.52 -12.88
N ARG A 178 -12.97 -25.02 -11.80
CA ARG A 178 -13.68 -25.28 -10.53
C ARG A 178 -14.29 -24.03 -9.88
N ILE A 179 -13.65 -22.86 -10.00
CA ILE A 179 -14.21 -21.61 -9.47
C ILE A 179 -15.33 -21.11 -10.38
N GLU A 180 -15.14 -21.20 -11.71
CA GLU A 180 -16.11 -20.77 -12.71
C GLU A 180 -17.38 -21.65 -12.71
N GLU A 181 -17.26 -22.94 -12.41
CA GLU A 181 -18.36 -23.91 -12.28
C GLU A 181 -19.01 -23.90 -10.89
N ASN A 182 -18.45 -23.16 -9.92
CA ASN A 182 -19.05 -23.07 -8.59
C ASN A 182 -20.37 -22.30 -8.65
N THR A 183 -21.44 -22.91 -8.14
CA THR A 183 -22.79 -22.30 -8.06
C THR A 183 -23.16 -21.86 -6.65
N ASP A 184 -22.29 -22.08 -5.65
CA ASP A 184 -22.54 -21.69 -4.27
C ASP A 184 -22.41 -20.17 -4.11
N VAL A 185 -23.54 -19.51 -3.89
CA VAL A 185 -23.61 -18.06 -3.64
C VAL A 185 -22.78 -17.66 -2.42
N ASN A 186 -22.72 -18.50 -1.37
CA ASN A 186 -21.97 -18.19 -0.15
C ASN A 186 -20.47 -18.14 -0.40
N PHE A 187 -19.98 -18.97 -1.33
CA PHE A 187 -18.59 -18.89 -1.77
C PHE A 187 -18.28 -17.51 -2.38
N PHE A 188 -19.12 -17.01 -3.29
CA PHE A 188 -18.90 -15.70 -3.92
C PHE A 188 -19.02 -14.52 -2.95
N ILE A 189 -19.97 -14.59 -2.00
CA ILE A 189 -20.06 -13.62 -0.89
C ILE A 189 -18.77 -13.64 -0.07
N GLY A 190 -18.23 -14.82 0.22
CA GLY A 190 -16.94 -14.99 0.90
C GLY A 190 -15.79 -14.32 0.14
N VAL A 191 -15.72 -14.54 -1.18
CA VAL A 191 -14.71 -13.91 -2.05
C VAL A 191 -14.85 -12.39 -2.06
N GLN A 192 -16.06 -11.83 -2.17
CA GLN A 192 -16.29 -10.38 -2.10
C GLN A 192 -15.82 -9.81 -0.75
N ASN A 193 -16.13 -10.47 0.36
CA ASN A 193 -15.67 -10.04 1.69
C ASN A 193 -14.15 -10.05 1.81
N ASP A 194 -13.47 -11.01 1.20
CA ASP A 194 -12.02 -11.06 1.21
C ASP A 194 -11.38 -10.04 0.26
N LEU A 195 -11.95 -9.83 -0.93
CA LEU A 195 -11.54 -8.75 -1.84
C LEU A 195 -11.71 -7.38 -1.16
N LYS A 196 -12.80 -7.18 -0.41
CA LYS A 196 -13.02 -5.98 0.39
C LYS A 196 -11.88 -5.74 1.37
N LYS A 197 -11.46 -6.75 2.14
CA LYS A 197 -10.32 -6.62 3.08
C LYS A 197 -9.01 -6.23 2.38
N ILE A 198 -8.78 -6.73 1.16
CA ILE A 198 -7.62 -6.29 0.36
C ILE A 198 -7.77 -4.80 0.03
N ASN A 199 -8.94 -4.39 -0.44
CA ASN A 199 -9.22 -3.01 -0.81
C ASN A 199 -9.09 -2.05 0.38
N ASP A 200 -9.59 -2.45 1.55
CA ASP A 200 -9.45 -1.70 2.80
C ASP A 200 -7.95 -1.47 3.08
N VAL A 201 -7.10 -2.50 3.05
CA VAL A 201 -5.63 -2.33 3.26
C VAL A 201 -4.98 -1.44 2.19
N ILE A 202 -5.41 -1.54 0.92
CA ILE A 202 -4.91 -0.67 -0.16
C ILE A 202 -5.20 0.80 0.17
N ILE A 203 -6.43 1.11 0.53
CA ILE A 203 -6.89 2.48 0.77
C ILE A 203 -6.32 3.02 2.07
N ASP A 204 -6.33 2.20 3.12
CA ASP A 204 -6.21 2.65 4.52
C ASP A 204 -4.76 2.70 4.98
N ASP A 205 -3.98 1.70 4.57
CA ASP A 205 -2.56 1.64 4.90
C ASP A 205 -1.71 2.20 3.78
N ILE A 206 -1.84 1.64 2.58
CA ILE A 206 -0.84 1.87 1.53
C ILE A 206 -1.02 3.26 0.92
N PHE A 207 -2.22 3.60 0.45
CA PHE A 207 -2.48 4.92 -0.15
C PHE A 207 -2.36 6.04 0.87
N TYR A 208 -2.87 5.87 2.09
CA TYR A 208 -2.73 6.89 3.13
C TYR A 208 -1.26 7.22 3.45
N ASN A 209 -0.42 6.21 3.69
CA ASN A 209 1.01 6.42 3.97
C ASN A 209 1.75 7.04 2.79
N ASN A 210 1.38 6.64 1.57
CA ASN A 210 1.97 7.19 0.36
C ASN A 210 1.56 8.66 0.14
N LYS A 211 0.32 9.04 0.47
CA LYS A 211 -0.15 10.43 0.45
C LYS A 211 0.64 11.30 1.45
N ILE A 212 0.87 10.81 2.67
CA ILE A 212 1.77 11.46 3.64
C ILE A 212 3.17 11.65 3.05
N LYS A 213 3.72 10.62 2.42
CA LYS A 213 5.06 10.67 1.81
C LYS A 213 5.13 11.75 0.72
N ILE A 214 4.11 11.87 -0.15
CA ILE A 214 4.04 12.93 -1.15
C ILE A 214 4.08 14.30 -0.48
N VAL A 215 3.20 14.55 0.50
CA VAL A 215 3.13 15.87 1.17
C VAL A 215 4.49 16.23 1.77
N ARG A 216 5.18 15.28 2.40
CA ARG A 216 6.55 15.49 2.89
C ARG A 216 7.54 15.83 1.77
N MET A 217 7.48 15.13 0.63
CA MET A 217 8.35 15.40 -0.52
C MET A 217 8.08 16.80 -1.09
N LEU A 218 6.81 17.19 -1.23
CA LEU A 218 6.40 18.50 -1.71
C LEU A 218 6.88 19.62 -0.78
N LEU A 219 6.69 19.47 0.54
CA LEU A 219 7.20 20.40 1.54
C LEU A 219 8.72 20.55 1.47
N LYS A 220 9.46 19.44 1.34
CA LYS A 220 10.92 19.46 1.16
C LYS A 220 11.34 20.20 -0.12
N LYS A 221 10.63 20.00 -1.24
CA LYS A 221 10.90 20.73 -2.48
C LYS A 221 10.71 22.24 -2.30
N VAL A 222 9.64 22.67 -1.60
CA VAL A 222 9.42 24.08 -1.26
C VAL A 222 10.57 24.64 -0.40
N ILE A 223 10.97 23.92 0.65
CA ILE A 223 12.06 24.34 1.55
C ILE A 223 13.39 24.52 0.78
N ASN A 224 13.68 23.57 -0.11
CA ASN A 224 14.94 23.53 -0.84
C ASN A 224 14.98 24.45 -2.07
N SER A 225 13.85 24.98 -2.53
CA SER A 225 13.80 25.83 -3.74
C SER A 225 14.67 27.07 -3.59
N GLU A 226 15.62 27.30 -4.47
CA GLU A 226 16.59 28.41 -4.34
C GLU A 226 16.00 29.76 -4.73
N ASN A 227 15.06 29.76 -5.68
CA ASN A 227 14.49 30.97 -6.26
C ASN A 227 12.99 30.83 -6.56
N ALA A 228 12.35 31.95 -6.89
CA ALA A 228 10.91 32.00 -7.18
C ALA A 228 10.49 31.11 -8.36
N LYS A 229 11.37 30.94 -9.35
CA LYS A 229 11.10 30.13 -10.54
C LYS A 229 11.05 28.64 -10.18
N GLU A 230 12.05 28.14 -9.47
CA GLU A 230 12.09 26.75 -9.00
C GLU A 230 10.91 26.46 -8.06
N LEU A 231 10.59 27.41 -7.17
CA LEU A 231 9.43 27.30 -6.31
C LEU A 231 8.13 27.25 -7.13
N HIS A 232 8.00 28.08 -8.17
CA HIS A 232 6.85 28.06 -9.07
C HIS A 232 6.72 26.71 -9.78
N GLU A 233 7.79 26.18 -10.37
CA GLU A 233 7.79 24.86 -11.04
C GLU A 233 7.35 23.74 -10.08
N ASN A 234 7.84 23.77 -8.83
CA ASN A 234 7.48 22.79 -7.80
C ASN A 234 6.01 22.89 -7.35
N VAL A 235 5.45 24.10 -7.35
CA VAL A 235 4.06 24.39 -6.96
C VAL A 235 3.09 24.15 -8.13
N GLU A 236 3.50 24.40 -9.37
CA GLU A 236 2.74 24.16 -10.60
C GLU A 236 2.41 22.68 -10.81
N ILE A 237 3.31 21.78 -10.41
CA ILE A 237 3.06 20.33 -10.31
C ILE A 237 1.87 20.03 -9.38
N MET A 238 1.66 20.83 -8.34
CA MET A 238 0.53 20.67 -7.41
C MET A 238 -0.78 21.24 -7.98
N PHE A 239 -0.69 22.31 -8.78
CA PHE A 239 -1.84 23.00 -9.40
C PHE A 239 -2.46 22.28 -10.59
N SER A 240 -1.63 21.65 -11.43
CA SER A 240 -2.07 20.97 -12.64
C SER A 240 -2.87 19.68 -12.36
N ASN A 241 -2.95 19.26 -11.11
CA ASN A 241 -3.59 18.01 -10.73
C ASN A 241 -4.96 18.22 -10.05
N VAL A 242 -6.04 17.93 -10.80
CA VAL A 242 -7.44 17.90 -10.37
C VAL A 242 -7.69 16.93 -9.18
N GLY A 243 -6.73 16.03 -8.90
CA GLY A 243 -6.76 15.08 -7.79
C GLY A 243 -6.19 15.59 -6.47
N PHE A 244 -5.45 16.71 -6.43
CA PHE A 244 -4.86 17.22 -5.18
C PHE A 244 -5.94 17.56 -4.13
N ASP A 245 -7.08 18.08 -4.58
CA ASP A 245 -8.24 18.36 -3.73
C ASP A 245 -8.99 17.09 -3.30
N LYS A 246 -8.98 16.04 -4.14
CA LYS A 246 -9.65 14.76 -3.88
C LYS A 246 -8.84 13.83 -2.99
N MET A 247 -7.53 14.08 -2.80
CA MET A 247 -6.69 13.29 -1.88
C MET A 247 -7.25 13.21 -0.45
N PHE A 248 -8.14 14.13 -0.07
CA PHE A 248 -8.67 14.29 1.30
C PHE A 248 -10.20 14.17 1.41
N THR A 249 -10.93 13.84 0.34
CA THR A 249 -12.40 13.70 0.42
C THR A 249 -12.87 12.37 1.03
N GLY A 250 -11.96 11.46 1.37
CA GLY A 250 -12.27 10.18 2.03
C GLY A 250 -12.25 10.31 3.56
N ARG A 251 -13.41 10.09 4.20
CA ARG A 251 -13.48 9.91 5.66
C ARG A 251 -12.81 8.59 6.08
N ASN A 252 -12.04 8.69 7.17
CA ASN A 252 -11.99 7.77 8.30
C ASN A 252 -11.85 6.27 8.03
N THR A 253 -10.61 5.80 7.83
CA THR A 253 -10.39 4.35 7.80
C THR A 253 -9.39 3.82 8.83
N VAL A 254 -8.42 4.64 9.25
CA VAL A 254 -7.64 4.34 10.47
C VAL A 254 -8.56 4.21 11.71
N ILE A 255 -9.72 4.87 11.70
CA ILE A 255 -10.75 4.74 12.74
C ILE A 255 -11.42 3.35 12.70
N MET A 256 -11.68 2.78 11.51
CA MET A 256 -12.36 1.49 11.34
C MET A 256 -11.51 0.28 11.78
N GLU A 257 -10.17 0.39 11.74
CA GLU A 257 -9.29 -0.71 12.14
C GLU A 257 -8.91 -0.72 13.62
N HIS A 258 -8.85 0.46 14.27
CA HIS A 258 -8.77 0.53 15.73
C HIS A 258 -10.04 -0.02 16.37
N GLU A 259 -11.21 0.27 15.79
CA GLU A 259 -12.48 -0.34 16.17
C GLU A 259 -12.45 -1.87 16.07
N LYS A 260 -11.78 -2.46 15.07
CA LYS A 260 -11.66 -3.92 14.96
C LYS A 260 -10.79 -4.55 16.04
N LEU A 261 -9.63 -3.96 16.34
CA LEU A 261 -8.79 -4.46 17.43
C LEU A 261 -9.46 -4.25 18.79
N GLU A 262 -10.08 -3.09 19.01
CA GLU A 262 -10.91 -2.80 20.19
C GLU A 262 -12.03 -3.84 20.32
N LYS A 263 -12.73 -4.16 19.23
CA LYS A 263 -13.79 -5.15 19.20
C LYS A 263 -13.27 -6.56 19.52
N LEU A 264 -12.13 -6.98 18.95
CA LEU A 264 -11.52 -8.28 19.25
C LEU A 264 -11.07 -8.39 20.71
N ILE A 265 -10.49 -7.32 21.28
CA ILE A 265 -10.11 -7.28 22.69
C ILE A 265 -11.34 -7.29 23.60
N LYS A 266 -12.40 -6.58 23.21
CA LYS A 266 -13.69 -6.59 23.91
C LYS A 266 -14.34 -7.98 23.85
N GLU A 267 -14.37 -8.61 22.68
CA GLU A 267 -14.86 -9.99 22.51
C GLU A 267 -14.07 -10.99 23.37
N LEU A 268 -12.73 -10.86 23.41
CA LEU A 268 -11.89 -11.68 24.30
C LEU A 268 -12.24 -11.44 25.77
N SER A 269 -12.43 -10.19 26.17
CA SER A 269 -12.87 -9.83 27.53
C SER A 269 -14.24 -10.42 27.85
N ASP A 270 -15.20 -10.36 26.94
CA ASP A 270 -16.57 -10.83 27.17
C ASP A 270 -16.63 -12.36 27.29
N ILE A 271 -15.75 -13.10 26.61
CA ILE A 271 -15.64 -14.57 26.72
C ILE A 271 -15.01 -15.00 28.06
N ILE A 272 -14.08 -14.21 28.58
CA ILE A 272 -13.40 -14.50 29.84
C ILE A 272 -14.30 -14.08 31.01
N SER A 273 -15.07 -15.06 31.48
CA SER A 273 -15.89 -14.95 32.68
C SER A 273 -15.03 -15.01 33.96
N ASN A 274 -15.40 -14.27 35.01
CA ASN A 274 -14.69 -14.27 36.31
C ASN A 274 -13.18 -13.97 36.19
N LYS A 275 -12.83 -12.79 35.64
CA LYS A 275 -11.43 -12.36 35.47
C LYS A 275 -10.68 -12.30 36.79
N THR A 276 -9.44 -12.76 36.81
CA THR A 276 -8.54 -12.56 37.95
C THR A 276 -8.02 -11.12 37.99
N ASP A 277 -7.49 -10.68 39.14
CA ASP A 277 -6.81 -9.38 39.24
C ASP A 277 -5.67 -9.25 38.23
N TYR A 278 -4.94 -10.34 37.99
CA TYR A 278 -3.89 -10.42 36.98
C TYR A 278 -4.45 -10.19 35.56
N GLU A 279 -5.54 -10.84 35.18
CA GLU A 279 -6.17 -10.66 33.86
C GLU A 279 -6.75 -9.26 33.69
N ASN A 280 -7.36 -8.70 34.75
CA ASN A 280 -7.84 -7.31 34.76
C ASN A 280 -6.70 -6.32 34.55
N GLU A 281 -5.54 -6.54 35.20
CA GLU A 281 -4.34 -5.72 35.00
C GLU A 281 -3.84 -5.81 33.55
N LEU A 282 -3.84 -7.00 32.95
CA LEU A 282 -3.42 -7.19 31.56
C LEU A 282 -4.39 -6.52 30.56
N PHE A 283 -5.71 -6.64 30.75
CA PHE A 283 -6.69 -5.93 29.93
C PHE A 283 -6.56 -4.40 30.06
N ASN A 284 -6.32 -3.90 31.27
CA ASN A 284 -6.07 -2.47 31.49
C ASN A 284 -4.82 -2.00 30.73
N LYS A 285 -3.72 -2.76 30.79
CA LYS A 285 -2.50 -2.44 30.01
C LYS A 285 -2.79 -2.42 28.51
N ILE A 286 -3.54 -3.39 27.99
CA ILE A 286 -3.95 -3.42 26.57
C ILE A 286 -4.77 -2.16 26.24
N ASN A 287 -5.77 -1.80 27.05
CA ASN A 287 -6.62 -0.63 26.82
C ASN A 287 -5.82 0.69 26.87
N THR A 288 -4.87 0.82 27.80
CA THR A 288 -3.96 1.98 27.84
C THR A 288 -3.15 2.08 26.55
N ILE A 289 -2.61 0.97 26.05
CA ILE A 289 -1.87 0.94 24.79
C ILE A 289 -2.78 1.33 23.62
N ILE A 290 -3.99 0.75 23.53
CA ILE A 290 -4.96 1.07 22.47
C ILE A 290 -5.31 2.55 22.48
N ASN A 291 -5.65 3.12 23.64
CA ASN A 291 -5.99 4.53 23.78
C ASN A 291 -4.82 5.43 23.39
N PHE A 292 -3.59 5.10 23.81
CA PHE A 292 -2.39 5.83 23.43
C PHE A 292 -2.18 5.83 21.90
N VAL A 293 -2.33 4.66 21.26
CA VAL A 293 -2.20 4.54 19.80
C VAL A 293 -3.30 5.32 19.09
N LYS A 294 -4.54 5.30 19.59
CA LYS A 294 -5.68 6.04 19.05
C LYS A 294 -5.47 7.55 19.09
N THR A 295 -5.11 8.09 20.25
CA THR A 295 -4.80 9.52 20.39
C THR A 295 -3.62 9.93 19.51
N LYS A 296 -2.57 9.10 19.43
CA LYS A 296 -1.43 9.37 18.54
C LYS A 296 -1.81 9.33 17.06
N SER A 297 -2.69 8.42 16.66
CA SER A 297 -3.23 8.32 15.30
C SER A 297 -4.08 9.54 14.92
N GLU A 298 -4.95 10.00 15.83
CA GLU A 298 -5.73 11.22 15.68
C GLU A 298 -4.84 12.46 15.53
N ASN A 299 -3.75 12.54 16.31
CA ASN A 299 -2.75 13.59 16.20
C ASN A 299 -2.03 13.55 14.85
N ILE A 300 -1.52 12.38 14.42
CA ILE A 300 -0.86 12.21 13.11
C ILE A 300 -1.78 12.64 11.96
N ARG A 301 -3.07 12.29 12.02
CA ARG A 301 -4.06 12.70 11.03
C ARG A 301 -4.25 14.22 11.02
N THR A 302 -4.34 14.82 12.19
CA THR A 302 -4.48 16.27 12.34
C THR A 302 -3.25 17.00 11.82
N ASP A 303 -2.05 16.54 12.17
CA ASP A 303 -0.78 17.08 11.70
C ASP A 303 -0.65 16.98 10.18
N TYR A 304 -1.03 15.83 9.61
CA TYR A 304 -1.07 15.63 8.16
C TYR A 304 -2.06 16.57 7.47
N TYR A 305 -3.27 16.71 8.00
CA TYR A 305 -4.28 17.63 7.47
C TYR A 305 -3.82 19.09 7.54
N MET A 306 -3.19 19.49 8.65
CA MET A 306 -2.62 20.82 8.82
C MET A 306 -1.46 21.10 7.85
N ALA A 307 -0.62 20.09 7.59
CA ALA A 307 0.45 20.22 6.62
C ALA A 307 -0.06 20.35 5.18
N PHE A 308 -1.15 19.65 4.84
CA PHE A 308 -1.83 19.83 3.57
C PHE A 308 -2.46 21.21 3.42
N ILE A 309 -3.16 21.71 4.45
CA ILE A 309 -3.67 23.09 4.45
C ILE A 309 -2.53 24.09 4.26
N SER A 310 -1.38 23.84 4.89
CA SER A 310 -0.19 24.68 4.75
C SER A 310 0.33 24.68 3.31
N LEU A 311 0.38 23.53 2.64
CA LEU A 311 0.69 23.45 1.21
C LEU A 311 -0.32 24.23 0.36
N LYS A 312 -1.62 24.09 0.61
CA LYS A 312 -2.68 24.87 -0.07
C LYS A 312 -2.53 26.37 0.12
N ALA A 313 -2.15 26.80 1.32
CA ALA A 313 -1.91 28.21 1.61
C ALA A 313 -0.68 28.74 0.85
N ILE A 314 0.41 27.96 0.77
CA ILE A 314 1.60 28.29 -0.03
C ILE A 314 1.20 28.44 -1.50
N ILE A 315 0.52 27.44 -2.05
CA ILE A 315 -0.06 27.40 -3.40
C ILE A 315 -0.87 28.69 -3.68
N SER A 316 -1.91 28.97 -2.88
CA SER A 316 -2.77 30.15 -3.06
C SER A 316 -2.01 31.48 -2.99
N THR A 317 -1.01 31.57 -2.13
CA THR A 317 -0.20 32.78 -1.97
C THR A 317 0.70 33.03 -3.19
N MET A 318 1.20 31.97 -3.84
CA MET A 318 2.00 32.07 -5.08
C MET A 318 1.20 32.65 -6.24
N ASN A 319 -0.07 32.27 -6.38
CA ASN A 319 -0.91 32.72 -7.51
C ASN A 319 -1.25 34.21 -7.48
N ASN A 320 -1.25 34.81 -6.30
CA ASN A 320 -1.83 36.14 -6.09
C ASN A 320 -0.77 37.25 -5.96
N ARG A 321 0.54 36.94 -6.00
CA ARG A 321 1.60 37.93 -5.75
C ARG A 321 2.85 37.68 -6.60
N LYS A 322 3.48 38.77 -7.07
CA LYS A 322 4.91 38.73 -7.43
C LYS A 322 5.71 38.47 -6.16
N LEU A 323 6.40 37.34 -6.11
CA LEU A 323 7.19 36.94 -4.96
C LEU A 323 8.50 37.68 -4.91
N ASP A 324 8.68 38.46 -3.84
CA ASP A 324 9.97 38.96 -3.44
C ASP A 324 10.70 37.93 -2.55
N HIS A 325 11.94 38.24 -2.18
CA HIS A 325 12.77 37.37 -1.37
C HIS A 325 12.15 37.08 0.02
N ASN A 326 11.41 38.04 0.58
CA ASN A 326 10.72 37.88 1.87
C ASN A 326 9.55 36.90 1.77
N GLY A 327 8.77 36.95 0.69
CA GLY A 327 7.69 36.00 0.43
C GLY A 327 8.19 34.56 0.32
N ILE A 328 9.31 34.34 -0.38
CA ILE A 328 9.96 33.02 -0.45
C ILE A 328 10.38 32.54 0.94
N ARG A 329 11.00 33.41 1.75
CA ARG A 329 11.43 33.08 3.12
C ARG A 329 10.25 32.67 4.01
N VAL A 330 9.13 33.40 3.93
CA VAL A 330 7.91 33.07 4.67
C VAL A 330 7.35 31.72 4.25
N MET A 331 7.29 31.42 2.95
CA MET A 331 6.81 30.13 2.45
C MET A 331 7.69 28.96 2.91
N LYS A 332 9.02 29.12 2.86
CA LYS A 332 9.96 28.13 3.40
C LYS A 332 9.75 27.90 4.88
N PHE A 333 9.55 28.96 5.67
CA PHE A 333 9.27 28.85 7.09
C PHE A 333 7.98 28.07 7.37
N LEU A 334 6.89 28.40 6.65
CA LEU A 334 5.62 27.67 6.77
C LEU A 334 5.76 26.19 6.38
N ALA A 335 6.47 25.91 5.28
CA ALA A 335 6.73 24.55 4.84
C ALA A 335 7.58 23.76 5.84
N ASN A 336 8.59 24.39 6.44
CA ASN A 336 9.42 23.75 7.45
C ASN A 336 8.62 23.43 8.72
N LYS A 337 7.82 24.38 9.21
CA LYS A 337 6.94 24.16 10.36
C LYS A 337 5.92 23.04 10.12
N ALA A 338 5.33 22.99 8.91
CA ALA A 338 4.44 21.91 8.53
C ALA A 338 5.15 20.55 8.46
N LEU A 339 6.40 20.52 7.99
CA LEU A 339 7.20 19.30 7.89
C LEU A 339 7.62 18.77 9.28
N GLU A 340 7.96 19.65 10.21
CA GLU A 340 8.28 19.31 11.60
C GLU A 340 7.09 18.67 12.33
N ASN A 341 5.88 19.16 12.07
CA ASN A 341 4.66 18.67 12.70
C ASN A 341 4.22 17.28 12.19
N ILE A 342 4.51 16.91 10.93
CA ILE A 342 4.27 15.55 10.45
C ILE A 342 5.33 14.62 11.07
N ALA A 343 5.13 14.19 12.32
CA ALA A 343 6.02 13.27 13.00
C ALA A 343 6.21 11.95 12.22
N SER A 344 7.41 11.38 12.29
CA SER A 344 7.80 10.15 11.60
C SER A 344 7.27 8.91 12.32
N LYS A 345 6.35 8.20 11.67
CA LYS A 345 5.82 6.86 12.00
C LYS A 345 5.20 6.70 13.40
N ILE A 346 4.12 5.93 13.45
CA ILE A 346 3.73 5.26 14.69
C ILE A 346 4.89 4.35 15.05
N GLU A 347 5.54 4.60 16.18
CA GLU A 347 6.53 3.68 16.72
C GLU A 347 5.85 2.32 16.92
N PRO A 348 6.30 1.25 16.23
CA PRO A 348 5.71 -0.09 16.34
C PRO A 348 5.81 -0.80 17.71
N PRO A 349 6.69 -0.44 18.69
CA PRO A 349 6.91 -1.27 19.89
C PRO A 349 5.65 -1.59 20.69
N ASN A 350 4.67 -0.67 20.70
CA ASN A 350 3.50 -0.78 21.57
C ASN A 350 2.47 -1.81 21.07
N ILE A 351 2.35 -2.03 19.76
CA ILE A 351 1.31 -2.91 19.21
C ILE A 351 1.71 -4.40 19.33
N LYS A 352 3.02 -4.71 19.25
CA LYS A 352 3.52 -6.06 19.57
C LYS A 352 3.15 -6.48 20.99
N GLN A 353 3.25 -5.55 21.94
CA GLN A 353 2.90 -5.82 23.34
C GLN A 353 1.44 -6.23 23.49
N ILE A 354 0.50 -5.68 22.70
CA ILE A 354 -0.91 -6.12 22.72
C ILE A 354 -1.00 -7.63 22.45
N SER A 355 -0.34 -8.13 21.41
CA SER A 355 -0.37 -9.56 21.09
C SER A 355 0.25 -10.44 22.19
N GLU A 356 1.33 -9.98 22.80
CA GLU A 356 2.00 -10.70 23.89
C GLU A 356 1.13 -10.73 25.16
N LEU A 357 0.44 -9.63 25.46
CA LEU A 357 -0.50 -9.51 26.57
C LEU A 357 -1.74 -10.38 26.33
N SER A 358 -2.30 -10.39 25.12
CA SER A 358 -3.44 -11.25 24.76
C SER A 358 -3.11 -12.73 24.90
N VAL A 359 -1.90 -13.18 24.51
CA VAL A 359 -1.46 -14.57 24.73
C VAL A 359 -1.35 -14.92 26.21
N LYS A 360 -0.87 -13.98 27.05
CA LYS A 360 -0.83 -14.19 28.52
C LYS A 360 -2.22 -14.33 29.12
N ILE A 361 -3.17 -13.49 28.68
CA ILE A 361 -4.58 -13.56 29.07
C ILE A 361 -5.18 -14.91 28.69
N THR A 362 -5.02 -15.33 27.42
CA THR A 362 -5.51 -16.62 26.93
C THR A 362 -4.94 -17.78 27.75
N ARG A 363 -3.62 -17.81 27.98
CA ARG A 363 -2.98 -18.88 28.78
C ARG A 363 -3.45 -18.91 30.22
N SER A 364 -3.61 -17.75 30.85
CA SER A 364 -4.12 -17.62 32.23
C SER A 364 -5.54 -18.15 32.36
N TYR A 365 -6.39 -17.87 31.37
CA TYR A 365 -7.77 -18.34 31.41
C TYR A 365 -7.87 -19.83 31.07
N LEU A 366 -7.19 -20.30 30.02
CA LEU A 366 -7.22 -21.72 29.62
C LEU A 366 -6.69 -22.66 30.70
N SER A 367 -5.79 -22.21 31.58
CA SER A 367 -5.26 -23.05 32.67
C SER A 367 -6.26 -23.30 33.82
N ARG A 368 -7.38 -22.56 33.88
CA ARG A 368 -8.35 -22.60 34.99
C ARG A 368 -9.77 -23.02 34.61
N ILE A 369 -10.05 -23.24 33.32
CA ILE A 369 -11.34 -23.76 32.83
C ILE A 369 -11.25 -25.28 32.62
N GLN A 370 -12.33 -25.99 32.92
CA GLN A 370 -12.47 -27.41 32.58
C GLN A 370 -12.77 -27.59 31.09
N ASP A 371 -12.29 -28.69 30.49
CA ASP A 371 -12.36 -29.05 29.06
C ASP A 371 -13.73 -28.72 28.43
N ASN A 372 -13.84 -27.51 27.90
CA ASN A 372 -15.00 -27.05 27.16
C ASN A 372 -14.53 -26.63 25.78
N ASN A 373 -14.42 -27.62 24.88
CA ASN A 373 -13.86 -27.48 23.54
C ASN A 373 -14.41 -26.27 22.76
N LEU A 374 -15.69 -25.93 22.96
CA LEU A 374 -16.32 -24.80 22.28
C LEU A 374 -15.80 -23.43 22.75
N ILE A 375 -15.40 -23.31 24.02
CA ILE A 375 -14.81 -22.08 24.58
C ILE A 375 -13.34 -21.98 24.15
N HIS A 376 -12.62 -23.10 24.14
CA HIS A 376 -11.26 -23.18 23.63
C HIS A 376 -11.16 -22.71 22.17
N ASP A 377 -11.99 -23.26 21.28
CA ASP A 377 -11.97 -22.91 19.85
C ASP A 377 -12.25 -21.42 19.60
N LYS A 378 -13.16 -20.82 20.38
CA LYS A 378 -13.48 -19.38 20.27
C LYS A 378 -12.31 -18.51 20.73
N ILE A 379 -11.65 -18.87 21.82
CA ILE A 379 -10.52 -18.13 22.37
C ILE A 379 -9.31 -18.21 21.43
N ASP A 380 -9.01 -19.40 20.91
CA ASP A 380 -7.91 -19.60 19.98
C ASP A 380 -8.12 -18.83 18.67
N ARG A 381 -9.36 -18.79 18.16
CA ARG A 381 -9.71 -17.97 17.01
C ARG A 381 -9.43 -16.49 17.26
N ILE A 382 -9.94 -15.94 18.36
CA ILE A 382 -9.79 -14.51 18.69
C ILE A 382 -8.32 -14.17 18.95
N ALA A 383 -7.58 -15.02 19.67
CA ALA A 383 -6.15 -14.84 19.90
C ALA A 383 -5.35 -14.82 18.58
N CYS A 384 -5.67 -15.73 17.65
CA CYS A 384 -5.07 -15.74 16.31
C CYS A 384 -5.42 -14.47 15.52
N GLU A 385 -6.65 -14.00 15.58
CA GLU A 385 -7.07 -12.77 14.91
C GLU A 385 -6.37 -11.53 15.48
N ILE A 386 -6.27 -11.41 16.82
CA ILE A 386 -5.52 -10.34 17.49
C ILE A 386 -4.04 -10.38 17.07
N PHE A 387 -3.43 -11.57 17.05
CA PHE A 387 -2.04 -11.74 16.64
C PHE A 387 -1.82 -11.30 15.18
N LEU A 388 -2.71 -11.67 14.26
CA LEU A 388 -2.65 -11.25 12.86
C LEU A 388 -2.78 -9.73 12.72
N GLN A 389 -3.72 -9.12 13.43
CA GLN A 389 -3.90 -7.66 13.45
C GLN A 389 -2.66 -6.93 14.00
N CYS A 390 -2.06 -7.43 15.08
CA CYS A 390 -0.86 -6.84 15.65
C CYS A 390 0.41 -7.07 14.80
N ARG A 391 0.46 -8.16 14.03
CA ARG A 391 1.60 -8.50 13.16
C ARG A 391 1.62 -7.66 11.87
N ILE A 392 0.45 -7.36 11.30
CA ILE A 392 0.32 -6.44 10.16
C ILE A 392 0.87 -5.06 10.53
N ARG A 393 0.62 -4.60 11.77
CA ARG A 393 1.01 -3.27 12.27
C ARG A 393 2.48 -3.12 12.71
N ASN A 394 3.25 -4.21 12.81
CA ASN A 394 4.64 -4.19 13.29
C ASN A 394 5.70 -4.15 12.18
N LYS A 395 5.30 -4.25 10.91
CA LYS A 395 6.17 -4.13 9.73
C LYS A 395 5.88 -2.80 9.03
#